data_AF-U7VBW5-F1
#
_entry.id   AF-U7VBW5-F1
#
_cell.length_a   1.000
_cell.length_b   1.000
_cell.length_c   1.000
_cell.angle_alpha   90.00
_cell.angle_beta   90.00
_cell.angle_gamma   90.00
#
_symmetry.space_group_name_H-M   'P 1'
#
loop_
_entity.id
_entity.type
_entity.pdbx_description
1 polymer ?
#
loop_
_entity_poly.entity_id
_entity_poly.type
_entity_poly.pdbx_seq_one_letter_code
_entity_poly.pdbx_strand_id
1 'polypeptide(L)'
;MRINYVPSTSHLIFPPIILGILIFLLVVMFIQRIIKCKKNNEKIFDYKNYTFFQKNWDKLKLIGTLVLFVLYIKSMLIFGFLLSSIVFISLFNILFVGIQNNKKSLINSVAISSGFSIGIWFLFGYVFQITLP
;
A
#
# COMPACT_ATOMS: atom_id res chain seq x y z
N MET A 1 -8.24 -26.16 -24.07
CA MET A 1 -8.70 -24.86 -24.60
C MET A 1 -7.49 -24.02 -24.96
N ARG A 2 -7.28 -23.67 -26.24
CA ARG A 2 -6.31 -22.64 -26.62
C ARG A 2 -7.02 -21.30 -26.49
N ILE A 3 -6.58 -20.48 -25.54
CA ILE A 3 -7.12 -19.13 -25.36
C ILE A 3 -6.43 -18.27 -26.42
N ASN A 4 -7.19 -17.76 -27.39
CA ASN A 4 -6.69 -16.75 -28.33
C ASN A 4 -6.47 -15.46 -27.55
N TYR A 5 -5.24 -15.24 -27.12
CA TYR A 5 -4.84 -14.05 -26.38
C TYR A 5 -4.65 -12.89 -27.35
N VAL A 6 -5.58 -11.94 -27.31
CA VAL A 6 -5.43 -10.65 -27.99
C VAL A 6 -5.11 -9.59 -26.92
N PRO A 7 -3.97 -8.88 -26.98
CA PRO A 7 -3.55 -7.93 -25.94
C PRO A 7 -4.58 -6.86 -25.58
N SER A 8 -5.47 -6.48 -26.50
CA SER A 8 -6.56 -5.53 -26.25
C SER A 8 -7.67 -6.08 -25.34
N THR A 9 -7.80 -7.40 -25.22
CA THR A 9 -8.82 -8.09 -24.41
C THR A 9 -8.30 -8.57 -23.05
N SER A 10 -7.05 -8.27 -22.70
CA SER A 10 -6.42 -8.71 -21.45
C SER A 10 -7.18 -8.25 -20.18
N HIS A 11 -7.89 -7.13 -20.26
CA HIS A 11 -8.74 -6.62 -19.18
C HIS A 11 -9.95 -7.52 -18.86
N LEU A 12 -10.32 -8.44 -19.75
CA LEU A 12 -11.41 -9.41 -19.51
C LEU A 12 -10.89 -10.70 -18.85
N ILE A 13 -9.63 -11.04 -19.08
CA ILE A 13 -9.03 -12.31 -18.65
C ILE A 13 -8.28 -12.15 -17.32
N PHE A 14 -7.61 -11.01 -17.13
CA PHE A 14 -6.79 -10.75 -15.97
C PHE A 14 -7.58 -10.67 -14.64
N PRO A 15 -8.74 -9.98 -14.55
CA PRO A 15 -9.49 -9.89 -13.29
C PRO A 15 -10.01 -11.25 -12.77
N PRO A 16 -10.60 -12.13 -13.61
CA PRO A 16 -11.00 -13.46 -13.16
C PRO A 16 -9.83 -14.33 -12.65
N ILE A 17 -8.65 -14.24 -13.29
CA ILE A 17 -7.46 -15.00 -12.87
C ILE A 17 -6.99 -14.53 -11.48
N ILE A 18 -6.88 -13.22 -11.26
CA ILE A 18 -6.51 -12.67 -9.96
C ILE A 18 -7.52 -13.08 -8.89
N LEU A 19 -8.81 -13.01 -9.19
CA LEU A 19 -9.86 -13.43 -8.28
C LEU A 19 -9.69 -14.91 -7.89
N GLY A 20 -9.40 -15.77 -8.86
CA GLY A 20 -9.11 -17.19 -8.63
C GLY A 20 -7.92 -17.39 -7.68
N ILE A 21 -6.82 -16.66 -7.90
CA ILE A 21 -5.64 -16.70 -7.02
C ILE A 21 -6.00 -16.23 -5.61
N LEU A 22 -6.77 -15.15 -5.49
CA LEU A 22 -7.16 -14.60 -4.19
C LEU A 22 -8.04 -15.58 -3.42
N ILE A 23 -9.01 -16.21 -4.07
CA ILE A 23 -9.85 -17.26 -3.48
C ILE A 23 -9.00 -18.44 -3.02
N PHE A 24 -8.05 -18.88 -3.86
CA PHE A 24 -7.14 -19.96 -3.51
C PHE A 24 -6.32 -19.64 -2.24
N LEU A 25 -5.72 -18.45 -2.17
CA LEU A 25 -5.00 -18.00 -0.98
C LEU A 25 -5.89 -17.95 0.27
N LEU A 26 -7.13 -17.48 0.11
CA LEU A 26 -8.10 -17.42 1.20
C LEU A 26 -8.44 -18.81 1.74
N VAL A 27 -8.63 -19.80 0.85
CA VAL A 27 -8.84 -21.21 1.22
C VAL A 27 -7.63 -21.77 1.96
N VAL A 28 -6.41 -21.53 1.47
CA VAL A 28 -5.18 -21.96 2.13
C VAL A 28 -5.07 -21.37 3.54
N MET A 29 -5.31 -20.07 3.70
CA MET A 29 -5.31 -19.40 5.00
C MET A 29 -6.37 -20.00 5.95
N PHE A 30 -7.55 -20.32 5.43
CA PHE A 30 -8.63 -20.92 6.20
C PHE A 30 -8.26 -22.32 6.71
N ILE A 31 -7.68 -23.17 5.85
CA ILE A 31 -7.21 -24.50 6.22
C ILE A 31 -6.10 -24.41 7.28
N GLN A 32 -5.11 -23.53 7.08
CA GLN A 32 -4.04 -23.32 8.08
C GLN A 32 -4.61 -22.91 9.44
N ARG A 33 -5.64 -22.06 9.46
CA ARG A 33 -6.31 -21.67 10.69
C ARG A 33 -7.03 -22.83 11.36
N ILE A 34 -7.75 -23.67 10.60
CA ILE A 34 -8.40 -24.88 11.15
C ILE A 34 -7.37 -25.81 11.79
N ILE A 35 -6.25 -26.08 11.10
CA ILE A 35 -5.17 -26.94 11.62
C ILE A 35 -4.59 -26.36 12.91
N LYS A 36 -4.33 -25.05 12.94
CA LYS A 36 -3.79 -24.35 14.13
C LYS A 36 -4.77 -24.40 15.30
N CYS A 37 -6.05 -24.14 15.07
CA CYS A 37 -7.09 -24.22 16.10
C CYS A 37 -7.24 -25.65 16.65
N LYS A 38 -7.19 -26.66 15.79
CA LYS A 38 -7.24 -28.08 16.21
C LYS A 38 -6.03 -28.46 17.06
N LYS A 39 -4.83 -27.97 16.72
CA LYS A 39 -3.60 -28.24 17.49
C LYS A 39 -3.63 -27.57 18.88
N ASN A 40 -4.24 -26.40 18.99
CA ASN A 40 -4.25 -25.60 20.21
C ASN A 40 -5.53 -25.78 21.06
N ASN A 41 -6.48 -26.63 20.66
CA ASN A 41 -7.83 -26.72 21.27
C ASN A 41 -8.55 -25.36 21.38
N GLU A 42 -8.29 -24.47 20.42
CA GLU A 42 -8.90 -23.14 20.35
C GLU A 42 -10.12 -23.17 19.42
N LYS A 43 -11.10 -22.29 19.68
CA LYS A 43 -12.27 -22.14 18.81
C LYS A 43 -11.85 -21.52 17.47
N ILE A 44 -12.40 -22.03 16.36
CA ILE A 44 -12.12 -21.54 14.99
C ILE A 44 -12.46 -20.03 14.88
N PHE A 45 -13.59 -19.65 15.48
CA PHE A 45 -14.03 -18.27 15.62
C PHE A 45 -14.15 -17.92 17.12
N ASP A 46 -13.19 -17.16 17.63
CA ASP A 46 -13.29 -16.54 18.95
C ASP A 46 -13.91 -15.15 18.82
N TYR A 47 -15.24 -15.09 18.91
CA TYR A 47 -15.99 -13.83 18.90
C TYR A 47 -15.84 -13.05 20.21
N LYS A 48 -15.36 -13.68 21.29
CA LYS A 48 -15.31 -13.07 22.63
C LYS A 48 -14.03 -12.25 22.83
N ASN A 49 -12.92 -12.67 22.22
CA ASN A 49 -11.65 -11.94 22.20
C ASN A 49 -11.35 -11.29 20.84
N TYR A 50 -12.36 -11.06 20.01
CA TYR A 50 -12.15 -10.42 18.72
C TYR A 50 -11.83 -8.93 18.91
N THR A 51 -10.56 -8.58 18.82
CA THR A 51 -10.12 -7.18 18.76
C THR A 51 -9.66 -6.89 17.34
N PHE A 52 -10.40 -6.06 16.60
CA PHE A 52 -10.02 -5.62 15.24
C PHE A 52 -8.66 -4.90 15.22
N PHE A 53 -8.35 -4.15 16.28
CA PHE A 53 -7.05 -3.54 16.51
C PHE A 53 -6.33 -4.22 17.67
N GLN A 54 -5.01 -4.36 17.56
CA GLN A 54 -4.18 -4.81 18.68
C GLN A 54 -4.25 -3.80 19.84
N LYS A 55 -4.12 -4.27 21.08
CA LYS A 55 -4.32 -3.45 22.31
C LYS A 55 -3.50 -2.15 22.34
N ASN A 56 -2.29 -2.14 21.75
CA ASN A 56 -1.41 -0.96 21.62
C ASN A 56 -1.24 -0.54 20.16
N TRP A 57 -2.33 -0.38 19.41
CA TRP A 57 -2.24 0.04 18.01
C TRP A 57 -1.80 1.50 17.87
N ASP A 58 -1.02 1.76 16.82
CA ASP A 58 -0.33 3.02 16.59
C ASP A 58 -1.29 4.04 15.93
N LYS A 59 -2.20 4.60 16.74
CA LYS A 59 -3.28 5.51 16.30
C LYS A 59 -2.77 6.68 15.47
N LEU A 60 -1.61 7.22 15.85
CA LEU A 60 -1.00 8.36 15.20
C LEU A 60 -0.60 8.03 13.76
N LYS A 61 -0.02 6.84 13.52
CA LYS A 61 0.33 6.42 12.17
C LYS A 61 -0.92 6.19 11.34
N LEU A 62 -1.93 5.50 11.88
CA LEU A 62 -3.14 5.19 11.12
C LEU A 62 -3.90 6.47 10.72
N ILE A 63 -4.19 7.33 11.69
CA ILE A 63 -4.92 8.58 11.44
C ILE A 63 -4.05 9.55 10.64
N GLY A 64 -2.77 9.65 10.97
CA GLY A 64 -1.81 10.49 10.25
C GLY A 64 -1.72 10.09 8.79
N THR A 65 -1.65 8.79 8.48
CA THR A 65 -1.60 8.32 7.09
C THR A 65 -2.86 8.69 6.33
N LEU A 66 -4.05 8.53 6.93
CA LEU A 66 -5.32 8.93 6.31
C LEU A 66 -5.36 10.43 6.03
N VAL A 67 -4.97 11.25 7.00
CA VAL A 67 -4.95 12.71 6.86
C VAL A 67 -3.94 13.16 5.80
N LEU A 68 -2.71 12.63 5.83
CA LEU A 68 -1.68 12.92 4.83
C LEU A 68 -2.13 12.50 3.43
N PHE A 69 -2.87 11.40 3.30
CA PHE A 69 -3.37 10.93 2.02
C PHE A 69 -4.39 11.90 1.40
N VAL A 70 -5.37 12.35 2.20
CA VAL A 70 -6.36 13.35 1.74
C VAL A 70 -5.68 14.67 1.39
N LEU A 71 -4.72 15.11 2.20
CA LEU A 71 -3.94 16.33 1.94
C LEU A 71 -3.08 16.21 0.69
N TYR A 72 -2.49 15.04 0.42
CA TYR A 72 -1.68 14.79 -0.77
C TYR A 72 -2.51 14.96 -2.05
N ILE A 73 -3.73 14.40 -2.10
CA ILE A 73 -4.63 14.56 -3.26
C ILE A 73 -4.94 16.03 -3.50
N LYS A 74 -5.26 16.79 -2.44
CA LYS A 74 -5.51 18.24 -2.55
C LYS A 74 -4.27 19.01 -3.00
N SER A 75 -3.10 18.66 -2.47
CA SER A 75 -1.84 19.31 -2.83
C SER A 75 -1.48 19.08 -4.28
N MET A 76 -1.69 17.86 -4.79
CA MET A 76 -1.39 17.52 -6.18
C MET A 76 -2.16 18.41 -7.16
N LEU A 77 -3.43 18.71 -6.86
CA LEU A 77 -4.24 19.62 -7.70
C LEU A 77 -3.74 21.07 -7.72
N ILE A 78 -3.01 21.51 -6.68
CA ILE A 78 -2.59 22.91 -6.52
C ILE A 78 -1.15 23.12 -6.97
N PHE A 79 -0.24 22.22 -6.56
CA PHE A 79 1.21 22.36 -6.73
C PHE A 79 1.78 21.42 -7.81
N GLY A 80 0.95 20.51 -8.34
CA GLY A 80 1.38 19.46 -9.27
C GLY A 80 2.02 18.26 -8.58
N PHE A 81 2.20 17.18 -9.36
CA PHE A 81 2.66 15.88 -8.92
C PHE A 81 4.05 15.92 -8.27
N LEU A 82 5.01 16.60 -8.90
CA LEU A 82 6.42 16.49 -8.51
C LEU A 82 6.68 17.13 -7.14
N LEU A 83 6.26 18.38 -6.94
CA LEU A 83 6.40 19.07 -5.65
C LEU A 83 5.59 18.36 -4.55
N SER A 84 4.34 17.98 -4.84
CA SER A 84 3.49 17.31 -3.85
C SER A 84 4.08 15.96 -3.43
N SER A 85 4.61 15.18 -4.38
CA SER A 85 5.20 13.87 -4.07
C SER A 85 6.43 13.99 -3.19
N ILE A 86 7.35 14.91 -3.50
CA ILE A 86 8.58 15.09 -2.69
C ILE A 86 8.23 15.41 -1.22
N VAL A 87 7.29 16.33 -1.02
CA VAL A 87 6.86 16.79 0.31
C VAL A 87 6.10 15.69 1.06
N PHE A 88 5.06 15.11 0.44
CA PHE A 88 4.20 14.15 1.12
C PHE A 88 4.87 12.80 1.33
N ILE A 89 5.68 12.30 0.39
CA ILE A 89 6.44 11.06 0.57
C ILE A 89 7.48 11.24 1.69
N SER A 90 8.10 12.42 1.79
CA SER A 90 8.98 12.73 2.92
C SER A 90 8.22 12.72 4.25
N LEU A 91 7.05 13.38 4.31
CA LEU A 91 6.19 13.40 5.50
C LEU A 91 5.69 12.00 5.90
N PHE A 92 5.30 11.16 4.92
CA PHE A 92 4.94 9.76 5.18
C PHE A 92 6.12 8.99 5.77
N ASN A 93 7.31 9.10 5.18
CA ASN A 93 8.51 8.44 5.69
C ASN A 93 8.80 8.87 7.14
N ILE A 94 8.66 10.15 7.46
CA ILE A 94 8.84 10.67 8.83
C ILE A 94 7.78 10.10 9.78
N LEU A 95 6.51 10.05 9.35
CA LEU A 95 5.40 9.50 10.12
C LEU A 95 5.63 8.02 10.47
N PHE A 96 6.16 7.23 9.52
CA PHE A 96 6.39 5.79 9.72
C PHE A 96 7.65 5.48 10.53
N VAL A 97 8.75 6.20 10.30
CA VAL A 97 10.02 6.00 11.04
C VAL A 97 9.92 6.54 12.48
N GLY A 98 9.06 7.53 12.71
CA GLY A 98 8.87 8.19 14.00
C GLY A 98 9.92 9.28 14.26
N ILE A 99 9.52 10.32 15.00
CA ILE A 99 10.36 11.50 15.33
C ILE A 99 11.65 11.14 16.12
N GLN A 100 11.74 9.93 16.68
CA GLN A 100 12.81 9.54 17.61
C GLN A 100 14.16 9.24 16.95
N ASN A 101 14.24 9.12 15.62
CA ASN A 101 15.48 8.80 14.93
C ASN A 101 16.17 10.05 14.38
N ASN A 102 17.35 10.33 14.96
CA ASN A 102 18.53 11.04 14.42
C ASN A 102 18.37 11.83 13.11
N LYS A 103 18.96 13.02 13.03
CA LYS A 103 19.02 13.90 11.83
C LYS A 103 19.38 13.18 10.51
N LYS A 104 20.15 12.08 10.58
CA LYS A 104 20.48 11.21 9.44
C LYS A 104 19.25 10.56 8.79
N SER A 105 18.26 10.18 9.59
CA SER A 105 17.02 9.57 9.11
C SER A 105 16.17 10.56 8.31
N LEU A 106 16.07 11.81 8.76
CA LEU A 106 15.37 12.87 8.03
C LEU A 106 15.99 13.11 6.66
N ILE A 107 17.34 13.20 6.60
CA ILE A 107 18.06 13.39 5.33
C ILE A 107 17.83 12.21 4.40
N ASN A 108 17.86 10.98 4.90
CA ASN A 108 17.61 9.80 4.09
C ASN A 108 16.17 9.77 3.55
N SER A 109 15.18 10.15 4.37
CA SER A 109 13.78 10.24 3.94
C SER A 109 13.57 11.26 2.81
N VAL A 110 14.24 12.41 2.88
CA VAL A 110 14.20 13.45 1.83
C VAL A 110 14.92 13.00 0.57
N ALA A 111 16.07 12.32 0.70
CA ALA A 111 16.82 11.81 -0.45
C ALA A 111 16.02 10.75 -1.21
N ILE A 112 15.41 9.81 -0.48
CA ILE A 112 14.57 8.76 -1.07
C ILE A 112 13.31 9.36 -1.70
N SER A 113 12.63 10.28 -1.03
CA SER A 113 11.43 10.90 -1.59
C SER A 113 11.72 11.67 -2.87
N SER A 114 12.84 12.39 -2.92
CA SER A 114 13.27 13.14 -4.09
C SER A 114 13.62 12.23 -5.26
N GLY A 115 14.49 11.23 -5.03
CA GLY A 115 14.89 10.28 -6.07
C GLY A 115 13.72 9.50 -6.64
N PHE A 116 12.81 9.03 -5.77
CA PHE A 116 11.63 8.28 -6.20
C PHE A 116 10.63 9.14 -6.96
N SER A 117 10.36 10.36 -6.50
CA SER A 117 9.42 11.28 -7.17
C SER A 117 9.92 11.69 -8.55
N ILE A 118 11.21 11.99 -8.68
CA ILE A 118 11.85 12.33 -9.96
C ILE A 118 11.83 11.10 -10.88
N GLY A 119 12.13 9.90 -10.35
CA GLY A 119 12.11 8.67 -11.12
C GLY A 119 10.73 8.36 -11.71
N ILE A 120 9.66 8.51 -10.92
CA ILE A 120 8.28 8.33 -11.41
C ILE A 120 7.94 9.40 -12.44
N TRP A 121 8.24 10.67 -12.17
CA TRP A 121 7.97 11.75 -13.11
C TRP A 121 8.68 11.51 -14.46
N PHE A 122 9.94 11.07 -14.44
CA PHE A 122 10.68 10.71 -15.64
C PHE A 122 10.07 9.51 -16.37
N LEU A 123 9.74 8.44 -15.64
CA LEU A 123 9.15 7.24 -16.21
C LEU A 123 7.81 7.56 -16.91
N PHE A 124 6.92 8.29 -16.26
CA PHE A 124 5.63 8.63 -16.85
C PHE A 124 5.72 9.69 -17.95
N GLY A 125 6.55 10.73 -17.74
CA GLY A 125 6.70 11.81 -18.72
C GLY A 125 7.45 11.40 -19.98
N TYR A 126 8.53 10.63 -19.86
CA TYR A 126 9.38 10.26 -21.00
C TYR A 126 9.09 8.87 -21.56
N VAL A 127 8.89 7.85 -20.72
CA VAL A 127 8.70 6.47 -21.19
C VAL A 127 7.26 6.25 -21.62
N PHE A 128 6.29 6.73 -20.83
CA PHE A 128 4.88 6.56 -21.12
C PHE A 128 4.22 7.73 -21.84
N GLN A 129 4.89 8.90 -21.92
CA GLN A 129 4.35 10.13 -22.53
C GLN A 129 3.01 10.58 -21.91
N ILE A 130 2.81 10.30 -20.62
CA ILE A 130 1.62 10.69 -19.85
C ILE A 130 2.01 11.81 -18.89
N THR A 131 1.34 12.95 -18.97
CA THR A 131 1.52 14.04 -18.01
C THR A 131 0.73 13.74 -16.75
N LEU A 132 1.44 13.63 -15.62
CA LEU A 132 0.81 13.62 -14.31
C LEU A 132 0.30 15.03 -13.97
N PRO A 133 -0.83 15.14 -13.24
CA PRO A 133 -1.43 16.41 -12.84
C PRO A 133 -0.51 17.25 -11.94
#